data_AF-A0A1M5E0J2-F1
#
_entry.id   AF-A0A1M5E0J2-F1
#
_cell.length_a   1.000
_cell.length_b   1.000
_cell.length_c   1.000
_cell.angle_alpha   90.00
_cell.angle_beta   90.00
_cell.angle_gamma   90.00
#
_symmetry.space_group_name_H-M   'P 1'
#
loop_
_entity.id
_entity.type
_entity.pdbx_description
1 polymer ?
#
loop_
_entity_poly.entity_id
_entity_poly.type
_entity_poly.pdbx_seq_one_letter_code
_entity_poly.pdbx_strand_id
1 'polypeptide(L)'
;MSDTDNLLKRIEKLQNELDEIKELALKSTVSQDNKVDKPLDFFEGHDNIIQNCLEELHKNLKEVMSSNIAVTICTGRYKMNGRTEGWEISGKFKSLNEIPENEITDELEPFTNPRRIKIMKVLFNQSLQGNELSKLTGLVGGQLYHHLSILEKSDIIERNENNYSLTSKGARILFLLATIAGDIYGEKK
;
A
#
# COMPACT_ATOMS: atom_id res chain seq x y z
N MET A 1 -40.71 21.59 41.04
CA MET A 1 -40.28 21.40 39.64
C MET A 1 -40.32 19.92 39.38
N SER A 2 -41.07 19.50 38.37
CA SER A 2 -41.31 18.08 38.06
C SER A 2 -40.01 17.43 37.55
N ASP A 3 -39.80 16.13 37.79
CA ASP A 3 -38.67 15.39 37.19
C ASP A 3 -38.64 15.53 35.67
N THR A 4 -39.82 15.67 35.05
CA THR A 4 -40.01 15.99 33.64
C THR A 4 -39.40 17.34 33.24
N ASP A 5 -39.50 18.38 34.08
CA ASP A 5 -38.91 19.70 33.80
C ASP A 5 -37.37 19.64 33.85
N ASN A 6 -36.84 18.78 34.73
CA ASN A 6 -35.41 18.60 34.88
C ASN A 6 -34.83 17.79 33.70
N LEU A 7 -35.57 16.79 33.22
CA LEU A 7 -35.24 16.04 32.02
C LEU A 7 -35.29 16.91 30.77
N LEU A 8 -36.31 17.78 30.62
CA LEU A 8 -36.40 18.71 29.49
C LEU A 8 -35.21 19.67 29.44
N LYS A 9 -34.84 20.26 30.59
CA LYS A 9 -33.64 21.11 30.68
C LYS A 9 -32.36 20.36 30.34
N ARG A 10 -32.26 19.08 30.71
CA ARG A 10 -31.10 18.24 30.37
C ARG A 10 -31.03 17.95 28.88
N ILE A 11 -32.17 17.70 28.23
CA ILE A 11 -32.26 17.49 26.79
C ILE A 11 -31.86 18.75 26.03
N GLU A 12 -32.37 19.93 26.41
CA GLU A 12 -31.97 21.20 25.79
C GLU A 12 -30.48 21.46 25.94
N LYS A 13 -29.91 21.20 27.13
CA LYS A 13 -28.46 21.36 27.35
C LYS A 13 -27.64 20.43 26.46
N LEU A 14 -28.04 19.17 26.34
CA LEU A 14 -27.36 18.18 25.51
C LEU A 14 -27.49 18.50 24.01
N GLN A 15 -28.62 19.05 23.57
CA GLN A 15 -28.81 19.50 22.19
C GLN A 15 -27.86 20.66 21.85
N ASN A 16 -27.75 21.64 22.75
CA ASN A 16 -26.81 22.75 22.57
C ASN A 16 -25.35 22.28 22.55
N GLU A 17 -24.95 21.39 23.46
CA GLU A 17 -23.60 20.81 23.47
C GLU A 17 -23.32 20.00 22.19
N LEU A 18 -24.31 19.26 21.67
CA LEU A 18 -24.21 18.51 20.42
C LEU A 18 -24.02 19.43 19.21
N ASP A 19 -24.73 20.56 19.18
CA ASP A 19 -24.63 21.53 18.08
C ASP A 19 -23.32 22.32 18.14
N GLU A 20 -22.81 22.65 19.32
CA GLU A 20 -21.46 23.20 19.49
C GLU A 20 -20.38 22.21 19.03
N ILE A 21 -20.49 20.92 19.40
CA ILE A 21 -19.55 19.89 18.94
C ILE A 21 -19.63 19.71 17.42
N LYS A 22 -20.82 19.77 16.81
CA LYS A 22 -20.96 19.72 15.34
C LYS A 22 -20.33 20.94 14.68
N GLU A 23 -20.49 22.15 15.23
CA GLU A 23 -19.82 23.33 14.72
C GLU A 23 -18.30 23.25 14.84
N LEU A 24 -17.80 22.76 15.97
CA LEU A 24 -16.36 22.53 16.20
C LEU A 24 -15.82 21.43 15.28
N ALA A 25 -16.59 20.37 15.05
CA ALA A 25 -16.28 19.33 14.07
C ALA A 25 -16.24 19.92 12.64
N LEU A 26 -17.22 20.76 12.26
CA LEU A 26 -17.25 21.43 10.97
C LEU A 26 -16.02 22.34 10.79
N LYS A 27 -15.70 23.15 11.80
CA LYS A 27 -14.54 24.07 11.81
C LYS A 27 -13.20 23.32 11.83
N SER A 28 -13.12 22.16 12.47
CA SER A 28 -11.91 21.30 12.46
C SER A 28 -11.77 20.47 11.17
N THR A 29 -12.86 20.09 10.49
CA THR A 29 -12.79 19.55 9.11
C THR A 29 -12.43 20.60 8.07
N VAL A 30 -12.65 21.89 8.35
CA VAL A 30 -12.31 23.00 7.42
C VAL A 30 -10.90 23.58 7.67
N SER A 31 -10.24 23.22 8.79
CA SER A 31 -8.90 23.73 9.15
C SER A 31 -7.81 22.66 9.23
N GLN A 32 -8.11 21.40 8.89
CA GLN A 32 -7.08 20.48 8.41
C GLN A 32 -7.21 20.40 6.90
N ASP A 33 -6.13 20.74 6.21
CA ASP A 33 -5.92 20.52 4.79
C ASP A 33 -6.23 19.06 4.39
N ASN A 34 -7.50 18.73 4.24
CA ASN A 34 -7.94 17.70 3.32
C ASN A 34 -8.00 18.33 1.93
N LYS A 35 -6.82 18.73 1.42
CA LYS A 35 -6.51 18.38 0.04
C LYS A 35 -6.48 16.85 0.01
N VAL A 36 -7.65 16.24 -0.07
CA VAL A 36 -7.76 15.04 -0.89
C VAL A 36 -7.37 15.57 -2.26
N ASP A 37 -6.11 15.38 -2.64
CA ASP A 37 -5.67 15.53 -4.02
C ASP A 37 -6.80 14.90 -4.84
N LYS A 38 -7.45 15.67 -5.72
CA LYS A 38 -8.54 15.11 -6.52
C LYS A 38 -8.00 13.82 -7.15
N PRO A 39 -8.83 12.80 -7.42
CA PRO A 39 -8.35 11.61 -8.13
C PRO A 39 -7.55 11.97 -9.40
N LEU A 40 -7.86 13.11 -10.03
CA LEU A 40 -7.11 13.69 -11.15
C LEU A 40 -5.74 14.30 -10.76
N ASP A 41 -5.60 14.96 -9.62
CA ASP A 41 -4.34 15.59 -9.17
C ASP A 41 -3.26 14.54 -8.86
N PHE A 42 -3.66 13.28 -8.61
CA PHE A 42 -2.77 12.13 -8.46
C PHE A 42 -2.12 11.68 -9.79
N PHE A 43 -2.73 12.04 -10.92
CA PHE A 43 -2.23 11.78 -12.27
C PHE A 43 -1.59 13.02 -12.92
N GLU A 44 -1.95 14.22 -12.46
CA GLU A 44 -1.39 15.48 -12.97
C GLU A 44 0.15 15.51 -12.83
N GLY A 45 0.84 15.66 -13.97
CA GLY A 45 2.30 15.71 -14.07
C GLY A 45 2.99 14.38 -14.38
N HIS A 46 2.25 13.27 -14.45
CA HIS A 46 2.81 11.92 -14.71
C HIS A 46 2.01 11.09 -15.74
N ASP A 47 1.17 11.75 -16.55
CA ASP A 47 0.40 11.18 -17.67
C ASP A 47 1.23 10.26 -18.57
N ASN A 48 2.52 10.58 -18.75
CA ASN A 48 3.41 9.83 -19.63
C ASN A 48 3.51 8.35 -19.27
N ILE A 49 3.51 7.94 -18.00
CA ILE A 49 3.65 6.50 -17.67
C ILE A 49 2.38 5.73 -18.04
N ILE A 50 1.19 6.26 -17.72
CA ILE A 50 -0.06 5.57 -18.08
C ILE A 50 -0.23 5.55 -19.60
N GLN A 51 0.08 6.67 -20.25
CA GLN A 51 0.06 6.79 -21.69
C GLN A 51 1.04 5.79 -22.34
N ASN A 52 2.27 5.69 -21.83
CA ASN A 52 3.26 4.73 -22.31
C ASN A 52 2.78 3.28 -22.12
N CYS A 53 2.19 2.94 -20.96
CA CYS A 53 1.64 1.61 -20.73
C CYS A 53 0.53 1.28 -21.74
N LEU A 54 -0.38 2.22 -22.00
CA LEU A 54 -1.46 2.05 -22.98
C LEU A 54 -0.92 1.89 -24.40
N GLU A 55 0.08 2.67 -24.77
CA GLU A 55 0.75 2.57 -26.07
C GLU A 55 1.48 1.23 -26.22
N GLU A 56 2.15 0.75 -25.17
CA GLU A 56 2.84 -0.54 -25.18
C GLU A 56 1.86 -1.70 -25.29
N LEU A 57 0.76 -1.68 -24.54
CA LEU A 57 -0.33 -2.66 -24.69
C LEU A 57 -0.89 -2.62 -26.12
N HIS A 58 -1.22 -1.43 -26.62
CA HIS A 58 -1.81 -1.27 -27.95
C HIS A 58 -0.88 -1.78 -29.06
N LYS A 59 0.42 -1.46 -28.96
CA LYS A 59 1.45 -1.94 -29.89
C LYS A 59 1.51 -3.47 -29.96
N ASN A 60 1.34 -4.13 -28.82
CA ASN A 60 1.43 -5.59 -28.74
C ASN A 60 0.09 -6.31 -28.97
N LEU A 61 -1.06 -5.61 -29.01
CA LEU A 61 -2.38 -6.23 -29.21
C LEU A 61 -2.44 -7.15 -30.44
N LYS A 62 -1.87 -6.72 -31.58
CA LYS A 62 -1.86 -7.55 -32.80
C LYS A 62 -1.10 -8.86 -32.61
N GLU A 63 -0.02 -8.83 -31.83
CA GLU A 63 0.82 -10.00 -31.56
C GLU A 63 0.15 -10.94 -30.55
N VAL A 64 -0.47 -10.41 -29.50
CA VAL A 64 -1.31 -11.17 -28.55
C VAL A 64 -2.47 -11.87 -29.27
N MET A 65 -3.08 -11.21 -30.25
CA MET A 65 -4.21 -11.77 -31.02
C MET A 65 -3.78 -12.79 -32.09
N SER A 66 -2.51 -12.81 -32.49
CA SER A 66 -2.00 -13.68 -33.58
C SER A 66 -1.05 -14.77 -33.12
N SER A 67 -0.56 -14.68 -31.88
CA SER A 67 0.40 -15.61 -31.28
C SER A 67 0.00 -15.91 -29.85
N ASN A 68 0.47 -17.04 -29.30
CA ASN A 68 0.17 -17.45 -27.92
C ASN A 68 1.00 -16.67 -26.88
N ILE A 69 1.09 -15.34 -27.03
CA ILE A 69 1.95 -14.47 -26.22
C ILE A 69 1.11 -13.71 -25.21
N ALA A 70 1.57 -13.67 -23.96
CA ALA A 70 1.01 -12.83 -22.91
C ALA A 70 1.82 -11.54 -22.79
N VAL A 71 1.13 -10.41 -22.70
CA VAL A 71 1.72 -9.12 -22.30
C VAL A 71 0.99 -8.67 -21.04
N THR A 72 1.75 -8.43 -19.98
CA THR A 72 1.25 -7.96 -18.70
C THR A 72 1.94 -6.65 -18.38
N ILE A 73 1.16 -5.63 -18.05
CA ILE A 73 1.68 -4.38 -17.51
C ILE A 73 0.98 -4.14 -16.18
N CYS A 74 1.79 -4.06 -15.13
CA CYS A 74 1.36 -3.67 -13.80
C CYS A 74 1.97 -2.30 -13.51
N THR A 75 1.11 -1.32 -13.25
CA THR A 75 1.54 0.04 -12.93
C THR A 75 0.78 0.51 -11.71
N GLY A 76 1.41 1.38 -10.93
CA GLY A 76 0.80 1.90 -9.74
C GLY A 76 1.49 3.17 -9.27
N ARG A 77 0.85 3.78 -8.28
CA ARG A 77 1.28 5.02 -7.67
C ARG A 77 1.00 4.93 -6.18
N TYR A 78 1.90 5.47 -5.38
CA TYR A 78 1.73 5.52 -3.93
C TYR A 78 2.42 6.76 -3.37
N LYS A 79 1.97 7.23 -2.22
CA LYS A 79 2.63 8.30 -1.48
C LYS A 79 3.49 7.68 -0.39
N MET A 80 4.78 8.00 -0.38
CA MET A 80 5.72 7.56 0.65
C MET A 80 6.55 8.77 1.10
N ASN A 81 6.60 9.03 2.42
CA ASN A 81 7.31 10.18 2.99
C ASN A 81 6.95 11.53 2.35
N GLY A 82 5.67 11.72 1.99
CA GLY A 82 5.17 12.95 1.36
C GLY A 82 5.47 13.08 -0.13
N ARG A 83 6.19 12.13 -0.74
CA ARG A 83 6.47 12.08 -2.18
C ARG A 83 5.54 11.08 -2.87
N THR A 84 5.03 11.46 -4.04
CA THR A 84 4.31 10.54 -4.92
C THR A 84 5.33 9.78 -5.74
N GLU A 85 5.34 8.46 -5.57
CA GLU A 85 6.20 7.55 -6.32
C GLU A 85 5.34 6.75 -7.29
N GLY A 86 5.90 6.51 -8.48
CA GLY A 86 5.28 5.73 -9.52
C GLY A 86 6.12 4.52 -9.88
N TRP A 87 5.45 3.44 -10.25
CA TRP A 87 6.12 2.26 -10.75
C TRP A 87 5.40 1.67 -11.95
N GLU A 88 6.19 0.99 -12.77
CA GLU A 88 5.76 0.23 -13.93
C GLU A 88 6.58 -1.06 -13.95
N ILE A 89 5.90 -2.18 -14.13
CA ILE A 89 6.47 -3.49 -14.40
C ILE A 89 5.73 -4.00 -15.64
N SER A 90 6.43 -4.08 -16.77
CA SER A 90 5.92 -4.72 -17.98
C SER A 90 6.65 -6.05 -18.20
N GLY A 91 5.91 -7.03 -18.71
CA GLY A 91 6.41 -8.35 -19.01
C GLY A 91 5.76 -8.87 -20.28
N LYS A 92 6.55 -9.51 -21.13
CA LYS A 92 6.09 -10.19 -22.34
C LYS A 92 6.64 -11.60 -22.32
N PHE A 93 5.76 -12.59 -22.34
CA PHE A 93 6.11 -14.00 -22.21
C PHE A 93 5.41 -14.77 -23.32
N LYS A 94 6.13 -15.64 -24.04
CA LYS A 94 5.51 -16.44 -25.12
C LYS A 94 4.86 -17.70 -24.60
N SER A 95 5.22 -18.15 -23.40
CA SER A 95 4.57 -19.26 -22.74
C SER A 95 4.78 -19.17 -21.24
N LEU A 96 3.79 -19.61 -20.47
CA LEU A 96 3.95 -19.79 -19.02
C LEU A 96 5.06 -20.77 -18.67
N ASN A 97 5.41 -21.67 -19.59
CA ASN A 97 6.48 -22.64 -19.43
C ASN A 97 7.89 -22.04 -19.58
N GLU A 98 8.02 -20.75 -19.95
CA GLU A 98 9.33 -20.10 -20.10
C GLU A 98 9.98 -19.76 -18.76
N ILE A 99 9.19 -19.66 -17.69
CA ILE A 99 9.68 -19.36 -16.35
C ILE A 99 9.61 -20.66 -15.53
N PRO A 100 10.74 -21.23 -15.11
CA PRO A 100 10.75 -22.42 -14.27
C PRO A 100 10.00 -22.20 -12.96
N GLU A 101 9.31 -23.24 -12.47
CA GLU A 101 8.51 -23.13 -11.25
C GLU A 101 9.36 -22.77 -10.03
N ASN A 102 10.61 -23.27 -9.97
CA ASN A 102 11.54 -22.97 -8.88
C ASN A 102 11.92 -21.49 -8.87
N GLU A 103 12.13 -20.86 -10.03
CA GLU A 103 12.42 -19.42 -10.11
C GLU A 103 11.25 -18.60 -9.56
N ILE A 104 10.01 -18.99 -9.89
CA ILE A 104 8.82 -18.33 -9.36
C ILE A 104 8.74 -18.51 -7.83
N THR A 105 8.93 -19.73 -7.32
CA THR A 105 8.81 -19.99 -5.89
C THR A 105 9.93 -19.37 -5.07
N ASP A 106 11.15 -19.35 -5.60
CA ASP A 106 12.33 -18.78 -4.93
C ASP A 106 12.18 -17.25 -4.83
N GLU A 107 11.71 -16.59 -5.89
CA GLU A 107 11.41 -15.16 -5.87
C GLU A 107 10.22 -14.81 -4.96
N LEU A 108 9.24 -15.71 -4.83
CA LEU A 108 8.07 -15.50 -3.96
C LEU A 108 8.33 -15.85 -2.49
N GLU A 109 9.35 -16.66 -2.18
CA GLU A 109 9.66 -17.14 -0.84
C GLU A 109 9.62 -16.01 0.21
N PRO A 110 10.28 -14.85 0.01
CA PRO A 110 10.35 -13.79 1.01
C PRO A 110 8.98 -13.23 1.42
N PHE A 111 7.93 -13.48 0.62
CA PHE A 111 6.60 -12.91 0.81
C PHE A 111 5.58 -13.91 1.36
N THR A 112 5.90 -15.21 1.38
CA THR A 112 4.98 -16.26 1.84
C THR A 112 4.77 -16.29 3.36
N ASN A 113 5.55 -15.52 4.13
CA ASN A 113 5.42 -15.46 5.58
C ASN A 113 4.68 -14.17 6.02
N PRO A 114 3.56 -14.27 6.75
CA PRO A 114 2.77 -13.09 7.16
C PRO A 114 3.54 -12.12 8.06
N ARG A 115 4.57 -12.58 8.79
CA ARG A 115 5.41 -11.72 9.62
C ARG A 115 6.30 -10.81 8.77
N ARG A 116 6.81 -11.31 7.64
CA ARG A 116 7.58 -10.51 6.68
C ARG A 116 6.70 -9.44 6.04
N ILE A 117 5.48 -9.80 5.65
CA ILE A 117 4.48 -8.82 5.17
C ILE A 117 4.17 -7.76 6.23
N LYS A 118 4.03 -8.14 7.51
CA LYS A 118 3.82 -7.18 8.60
C LYS A 118 5.00 -6.21 8.75
N ILE A 119 6.24 -6.71 8.70
CA ILE A 119 7.45 -5.87 8.73
C ILE A 119 7.44 -4.88 7.55
N MET A 120 7.18 -5.36 6.33
CA MET A 120 7.14 -4.51 5.13
C MET A 120 6.06 -3.41 5.24
N LYS A 121 4.86 -3.74 5.73
CA LYS A 121 3.79 -2.74 5.95
C LYS A 121 4.17 -1.67 6.96
N VAL A 122 4.91 -2.04 8.00
CA VAL A 122 5.40 -1.08 9.00
C VAL A 122 6.48 -0.18 8.38
N LEU A 123 7.45 -0.76 7.67
CA LEU A 123 8.56 -0.04 7.02
C LEU A 123 8.14 0.83 5.82
N PHE A 124 6.98 0.54 5.21
CA PHE A 124 6.41 1.37 4.16
C PHE A 124 6.12 2.80 4.65
N ASN A 125 5.76 2.95 5.92
CA ASN A 125 5.38 4.27 6.48
C ASN A 125 6.59 5.08 6.95
N GLN A 126 7.66 4.42 7.41
CA GLN A 126 8.85 5.07 7.94
C GLN A 126 10.02 4.09 8.08
N SER A 127 11.24 4.64 8.07
CA SER A 127 12.43 3.91 8.46
C SER A 127 12.49 3.74 9.99
N LEU A 128 12.93 2.57 10.46
CA LEU A 128 12.84 2.18 11.87
C LEU A 128 14.04 1.41 12.37
N GLN A 129 14.37 1.60 13.64
CA GLN A 129 15.31 0.75 14.34
C GLN A 129 14.70 -0.61 14.69
N GLY A 130 15.57 -1.60 14.94
CA GLY A 130 15.14 -2.96 15.30
C GLY A 130 14.26 -3.02 16.57
N ASN A 131 14.50 -2.16 17.56
CA ASN A 131 13.67 -2.07 18.77
C ASN A 131 12.27 -1.51 18.51
N GLU A 132 12.13 -0.54 17.60
CA GLU A 132 10.85 0.02 17.17
C GLU A 132 10.06 -0.97 16.33
N LEU A 133 10.74 -1.65 15.40
CA LEU A 133 10.17 -2.78 14.66
C LEU A 133 9.68 -3.86 15.61
N SER A 134 10.44 -4.19 16.65
CA SER A 134 10.02 -5.18 17.65
C SER A 134 8.71 -4.76 18.33
N LYS A 135 8.59 -3.49 18.74
CA LYS A 135 7.38 -2.95 19.37
C LYS A 135 6.17 -2.97 18.42
N LEU A 136 6.33 -2.53 17.18
CA LEU A 136 5.22 -2.40 16.22
C LEU A 136 4.79 -3.76 15.63
N THR A 137 5.74 -4.69 15.47
CA THR A 137 5.45 -6.00 14.88
C THR A 137 5.11 -7.05 15.93
N GLY A 138 5.53 -6.88 17.19
CA GLY A 138 5.42 -7.89 18.25
C GLY A 138 6.45 -9.01 18.12
N LEU A 139 7.41 -8.90 17.19
CA LEU A 139 8.48 -9.88 16.98
C LEU A 139 9.67 -9.52 17.87
N VAL A 140 10.31 -10.50 18.50
CA VAL A 140 11.37 -10.24 19.49
C VAL A 140 12.63 -11.06 19.19
N GLY A 141 13.80 -10.46 19.43
CA GLY A 141 15.09 -11.15 19.40
C GLY A 141 15.37 -11.83 18.06
N GLY A 142 15.90 -13.05 18.12
CA GLY A 142 16.38 -13.79 16.93
C GLY A 142 15.33 -13.99 15.83
N GLN A 143 14.04 -14.05 16.19
CA GLN A 143 12.97 -14.18 15.20
C GLN A 143 12.84 -12.94 14.30
N LEU A 144 12.93 -11.74 14.88
CA LEU A 144 12.88 -10.50 14.10
C LEU A 144 14.08 -10.42 13.17
N TYR A 145 15.29 -10.63 13.70
CA TYR A 145 16.52 -10.54 12.91
C TYR A 145 16.62 -11.60 11.82
N HIS A 146 16.05 -12.79 12.03
CA HIS A 146 15.94 -13.79 10.98
C HIS A 146 15.07 -13.30 9.81
N HIS A 147 13.88 -12.73 10.10
CA HIS A 147 13.02 -12.18 9.06
C HIS A 147 13.65 -10.98 8.34
N LEU A 148 14.32 -10.08 9.09
CA LEU A 148 15.03 -8.94 8.50
C LEU A 148 16.16 -9.41 7.59
N SER A 149 16.95 -10.41 7.99
CA SER A 149 18.03 -10.94 7.17
C SER A 149 17.54 -11.52 5.84
N ILE A 150 16.37 -12.19 5.82
CA ILE A 150 15.81 -12.70 4.57
C ILE A 150 15.37 -11.55 3.67
N LEU A 151 14.62 -10.59 4.22
CA LEU A 151 14.16 -9.43 3.46
C LEU A 151 15.32 -8.57 2.91
N GLU A 152 16.40 -8.44 3.69
CA GLU A 152 17.61 -7.71 3.30
C GLU A 152 18.36 -8.43 2.18
N LYS A 153 18.55 -9.76 2.30
CA LYS A 153 19.20 -10.59 1.26
C LYS A 153 18.44 -10.62 -0.07
N SER A 154 17.14 -10.34 -0.05
CA SER A 154 16.28 -10.28 -1.25
C SER A 154 16.10 -8.86 -1.81
N ASP A 155 16.84 -7.88 -1.29
CA ASP A 155 16.77 -6.44 -1.64
C ASP A 155 15.37 -5.81 -1.41
N ILE A 156 14.59 -6.38 -0.49
CA ILE A 156 13.24 -5.90 -0.16
C ILE A 156 13.29 -4.79 0.88
N ILE A 157 14.23 -4.91 1.80
CA ILE A 157 14.58 -3.85 2.74
C ILE A 157 16.07 -3.57 2.60
N GLU A 158 16.47 -2.38 3.00
CA GLU A 158 17.87 -2.00 3.15
C GLU A 158 18.12 -1.57 4.59
N ARG A 159 19.38 -1.68 5.03
CA ARG A 159 19.81 -1.23 6.34
C ARG A 159 20.78 -0.07 6.20
N ASN A 160 20.44 1.05 6.83
CA ASN A 160 21.34 2.18 6.99
C ASN A 160 21.63 2.39 8.47
N GLU A 161 22.88 2.16 8.87
CA GLU A 161 23.33 2.11 10.27
C GLU A 161 22.48 1.14 11.11
N ASN A 162 21.56 1.68 11.91
CA ASN A 162 20.67 0.94 12.80
C ASN A 162 19.21 0.93 12.32
N ASN A 163 18.92 1.67 11.25
CA ASN A 163 17.58 1.80 10.69
C ASN A 163 17.40 0.87 9.50
N TYR A 164 16.20 0.31 9.39
CA TYR A 164 15.75 -0.44 8.22
C TYR A 164 14.77 0.44 7.43
N SER A 165 14.83 0.39 6.11
CA SER A 165 13.89 1.06 5.21
C SER A 165 13.39 0.06 4.16
N LEU A 166 12.14 0.25 3.72
CA LEU A 166 11.61 -0.49 2.58
C LEU A 166 12.22 0.07 1.29
N THR A 167 12.75 -0.79 0.43
CA THR A 167 13.28 -0.36 -0.87
C THR A 167 12.13 -0.08 -1.86
N SER A 168 12.41 0.62 -2.96
CA SER A 168 11.43 0.77 -4.05
C SER A 168 11.03 -0.58 -4.66
N LYS A 169 11.91 -1.59 -4.67
CA LYS A 169 11.56 -2.98 -5.06
C LYS A 169 10.55 -3.56 -4.06
N GLY A 170 10.83 -3.47 -2.78
CA GLY A 170 9.95 -3.97 -1.73
C GLY A 170 8.58 -3.32 -1.71
N ALA A 171 8.51 -2.00 -1.91
CA ALA A 171 7.23 -1.27 -2.01
C ALA A 171 6.40 -1.76 -3.20
N ARG A 172 6.99 -1.84 -4.40
CA ARG A 172 6.31 -2.33 -5.62
C ARG A 172 5.71 -3.73 -5.42
N ILE A 173 6.50 -4.65 -4.88
CA ILE A 173 6.04 -6.02 -4.65
C ILE A 173 4.94 -6.07 -3.57
N LEU A 174 5.07 -5.27 -2.50
CA LEU A 174 4.02 -5.18 -1.48
C LEU A 174 2.68 -4.76 -2.08
N PHE A 175 2.69 -3.76 -2.97
CA PHE A 175 1.47 -3.32 -3.67
C PHE A 175 0.92 -4.40 -4.60
N LEU A 176 1.77 -5.04 -5.42
CA LEU A 176 1.35 -6.14 -6.28
C LEU A 176 0.65 -7.25 -5.50
N LEU A 177 1.26 -7.72 -4.42
CA LEU A 177 0.69 -8.77 -3.57
C LEU A 177 -0.60 -8.33 -2.90
N ALA A 178 -0.68 -7.07 -2.45
CA ALA A 178 -1.90 -6.51 -1.88
C ALA A 178 -3.03 -6.41 -2.90
N THR A 179 -2.73 -6.06 -4.16
CA THR A 179 -3.69 -6.03 -5.26
C THR A 179 -4.24 -7.42 -5.55
N ILE A 180 -3.36 -8.41 -5.73
CA ILE A 180 -3.76 -9.82 -5.96
C ILE A 180 -4.63 -10.32 -4.80
N ALA A 181 -4.19 -10.08 -3.56
CA ALA A 181 -4.97 -10.48 -2.39
C ALA A 181 -6.34 -9.78 -2.38
N GLY A 182 -6.38 -8.47 -2.61
CA GLY A 182 -7.61 -7.68 -2.62
C GLY A 182 -8.62 -8.16 -3.67
N ASP A 183 -8.15 -8.51 -4.86
CA ASP A 183 -8.94 -9.09 -5.94
C ASP A 183 -9.59 -10.42 -5.50
N ILE A 184 -8.76 -11.37 -5.03
CA ILE A 184 -9.22 -12.67 -4.54
C ILE A 184 -10.16 -12.56 -3.33
N TYR A 185 -9.88 -11.63 -2.41
CA TYR A 185 -10.74 -11.40 -1.24
C TYR A 185 -12.06 -10.71 -1.63
N GLY A 186 -12.04 -9.85 -2.65
CA GLY A 186 -13.22 -9.16 -3.17
C GLY A 186 -14.22 -10.11 -3.83
N GLU A 187 -13.73 -11.13 -4.53
CA GLU A 187 -14.54 -12.18 -5.17
C GLU A 187 -15.23 -13.13 -4.17
N LYS A 188 -14.81 -13.16 -2.89
CA LYS A 188 -15.37 -14.04 -1.85
C LYS A 188 -16.54 -13.43 -1.07
N LYS A 189 -16.99 -12.23 -1.43
CA LYS A 189 -18.16 -11.55 -0.85
C LYS A 189 -19.30 -11.48 -1.85
#